data_AF-A0AAP9J9W6-F1
#
_entry.id   AF-A0AAP9J9W6-F1
#
_cell.length_a   1.000
_cell.length_b   1.000
_cell.length_c   1.000
_cell.angle_alpha   90.00
_cell.angle_beta   90.00
_cell.angle_gamma   90.00
#
_symmetry.space_group_name_H-M   'P 1'
#
loop_
_entity.id
_entity.type
_entity.pdbx_description
1 polymer ?
#
loop_
_entity_poly.entity_id
_entity_poly.type
_entity_poly.pdbx_seq_one_letter_code
_entity_poly.pdbx_strand_id
1 'polypeptide(L)'
;MNAWLRKLIDTTSMMKTSRATAELLDHLTRELGFDFYHVVTVRHPGLGNSILSNAPKEWLDIYRQEHFDRIDPVLTHAREKMAPFVFDFEHEGKTARRPHQTFYSSADEAGIRAGICMPVMAPFSDFFTLSLFSGDVALPQKYQLQPVLSANAVGLLHMCVEATEAASIRAPAIELTARQSIVLKWAAEGKTTQEIALLENMTHHTVNFHMKNIRQKLKTVTLPQTTALATKLKLI
;
A
#
# COMPACT_ATOMS: atom_id res chain seq x y z
N MET A 1 19.96 -11.69 18.84
CA MET A 1 18.76 -12.30 18.25
C MET A 1 18.16 -11.36 17.22
N ASN A 2 18.79 -11.21 16.04
CA ASN A 2 18.32 -10.39 14.90
C ASN A 2 18.77 -10.97 13.54
N ALA A 3 19.14 -12.26 13.54
CA ALA A 3 19.68 -12.92 12.35
C ALA A 3 18.66 -12.94 11.20
N TRP A 4 17.37 -12.99 11.52
CA TRP A 4 16.29 -12.98 10.53
C TRP A 4 16.19 -11.65 9.76
N LEU A 5 16.45 -10.50 10.39
CA LEU A 5 16.50 -9.21 9.69
C LEU A 5 17.66 -9.15 8.70
N ARG A 6 18.82 -9.74 9.06
CA ARG A 6 19.94 -9.89 8.13
C ARG A 6 19.60 -10.84 6.98
N LYS A 7 18.95 -11.97 7.27
CA LYS A 7 18.42 -12.88 6.24
C LYS A 7 17.46 -12.18 5.29
N LEU A 8 16.57 -11.31 5.81
CA LEU A 8 15.67 -10.50 5.00
C LEU A 8 16.46 -9.52 4.10
N ILE A 9 17.47 -8.82 4.65
CA ILE A 9 18.36 -7.94 3.88
C ILE A 9 19.05 -8.70 2.75
N ASP A 10 19.71 -9.82 3.07
CA ASP A 10 20.50 -10.58 2.10
C ASP A 10 19.60 -11.13 0.99
N THR A 11 18.44 -11.67 1.36
CA THR A 11 17.56 -12.33 0.40
C THR A 11 16.79 -11.33 -0.47
N THR A 12 16.34 -10.20 0.08
CA THR A 12 15.65 -9.15 -0.71
C THR A 12 16.53 -8.57 -1.81
N SER A 13 17.85 -8.53 -1.61
CA SER A 13 18.79 -8.10 -2.66
C SER A 13 18.79 -8.99 -3.91
N MET A 14 18.35 -10.25 -3.78
CA MET A 14 18.35 -11.24 -4.86
C MET A 14 16.97 -11.41 -5.53
N MET A 15 15.91 -10.85 -4.95
CA MET A 15 14.54 -11.04 -5.42
C MET A 15 14.20 -10.10 -6.57
N LYS A 16 13.61 -10.67 -7.63
CA LYS A 16 13.25 -9.94 -8.87
C LYS A 16 11.77 -10.00 -9.23
N THR A 17 10.96 -10.76 -8.48
CA THR A 17 9.54 -10.99 -8.80
C THR A 17 8.69 -10.91 -7.54
N SER A 18 7.45 -10.46 -7.70
CA SER A 18 6.48 -10.36 -6.59
C SER A 18 6.20 -11.72 -5.95
N ARG A 19 6.16 -12.79 -6.76
CA ARG A 19 5.99 -14.17 -6.28
C ARG A 19 7.14 -14.61 -5.37
N ALA A 20 8.38 -14.37 -5.78
CA ALA A 20 9.54 -14.78 -4.98
C ALA A 20 9.62 -13.98 -3.67
N THR A 21 9.22 -12.70 -3.70
CA THR A 21 9.07 -11.89 -2.48
C THR A 21 7.99 -12.44 -1.54
N ALA A 22 6.83 -12.84 -2.07
CA ALA A 22 5.77 -13.44 -1.27
C ALA A 22 6.20 -14.78 -0.64
N GLU A 23 6.85 -15.66 -1.41
CA GLU A 23 7.36 -16.95 -0.92
C GLU A 23 8.42 -16.78 0.19
N LEU A 24 9.30 -15.78 0.06
CA LEU A 24 10.25 -15.40 1.11
C LEU A 24 9.55 -14.97 2.39
N LEU A 25 8.58 -14.05 2.27
CA LEU A 25 7.85 -13.53 3.43
C LEU A 25 7.05 -14.64 4.11
N ASP A 26 6.42 -15.53 3.36
CA ASP A 26 5.73 -16.71 3.90
C ASP A 26 6.68 -17.60 4.71
N HIS A 27 7.86 -17.91 4.16
CA HIS A 27 8.85 -18.75 4.83
C HIS A 27 9.37 -18.09 6.12
N LEU A 28 9.75 -16.80 6.05
CA LEU A 28 10.24 -16.04 7.20
C LEU A 28 9.19 -15.92 8.30
N THR A 29 7.93 -15.65 7.92
CA THR A 29 6.81 -15.50 8.88
C THR A 29 6.66 -16.78 9.71
N ARG A 30 6.64 -17.94 9.04
CA ARG A 30 6.53 -19.25 9.70
C ARG A 30 7.77 -19.61 10.51
N GLU A 31 8.97 -19.31 10.02
CA GLU A 31 10.23 -19.56 10.75
C GLU A 31 10.28 -18.78 12.07
N LEU A 32 9.70 -17.58 12.10
CA LEU A 32 9.58 -16.74 13.28
C LEU A 32 8.36 -17.11 14.16
N GLY A 33 7.59 -18.12 13.78
CA GLY A 33 6.41 -18.59 14.51
C GLY A 33 5.18 -17.67 14.40
N PHE A 34 5.21 -16.67 13.53
CA PHE A 34 4.04 -15.85 13.22
C PHE A 34 3.14 -16.58 12.21
N ASP A 35 1.87 -16.21 12.22
CA ASP A 35 0.85 -16.82 11.37
C ASP A 35 0.74 -16.07 10.03
N PHE A 36 0.78 -14.73 10.08
CA PHE A 36 0.54 -13.88 8.93
C PHE A 36 1.54 -12.73 8.81
N TYR A 37 1.72 -12.21 7.59
CA TYR A 37 2.40 -10.96 7.33
C TYR A 37 1.49 -10.01 6.54
N HIS A 38 1.65 -8.70 6.80
CA HIS A 38 1.18 -7.64 5.93
C HIS A 38 2.36 -6.76 5.54
N VAL A 39 2.54 -6.57 4.25
CA VAL A 39 3.36 -5.51 3.67
C VAL A 39 2.41 -4.46 3.12
N VAL A 40 2.46 -3.25 3.68
CA VAL A 40 1.57 -2.16 3.29
C VAL A 40 2.37 -0.99 2.74
N THR A 41 2.09 -0.63 1.50
CA THR A 41 2.51 0.66 0.93
C THR A 41 1.39 1.64 1.15
N VAL A 42 1.52 2.51 2.16
CA VAL A 42 0.56 3.57 2.40
C VAL A 42 0.81 4.66 1.37
N ARG A 43 -0.24 5.12 0.69
CA ARG A 43 -0.12 6.12 -0.38
C ARG A 43 -0.93 7.35 -0.04
N HIS A 44 -0.65 8.45 -0.75
CA HIS A 44 -1.45 9.64 -0.62
C HIS A 44 -2.95 9.36 -0.77
N PRO A 45 -3.80 10.05 0.01
CA PRO A 45 -5.25 9.89 -0.05
C PRO A 45 -5.76 9.93 -1.50
N GLY A 46 -6.48 8.89 -1.91
CA GLY A 46 -7.04 8.75 -3.25
C GLY A 46 -6.35 7.74 -4.17
N LEU A 47 -5.08 7.39 -3.92
CA LEU A 47 -4.35 6.37 -4.68
C LEU A 47 -4.62 4.94 -4.20
N GLY A 48 -5.12 4.79 -2.97
CA GLY A 48 -5.35 3.50 -2.33
C GLY A 48 -4.05 2.85 -1.86
N ASN A 49 -4.08 2.25 -0.67
CA ASN A 49 -2.93 1.52 -0.14
C ASN A 49 -2.74 0.21 -0.92
N SER A 50 -1.49 -0.19 -1.15
CA SER A 50 -1.17 -1.54 -1.63
C SER A 50 -0.94 -2.44 -0.44
N ILE A 51 -1.48 -3.66 -0.48
CA ILE A 51 -1.30 -4.67 0.57
C ILE A 51 -0.86 -5.97 -0.08
N LEU A 52 0.32 -6.45 0.29
CA LEU A 52 0.81 -7.80 0.01
C LEU A 52 0.75 -8.59 1.33
N SER A 53 -0.01 -9.68 1.35
CA SER A 53 -0.27 -10.44 2.57
C SER A 53 -0.62 -11.91 2.29
N ASN A 54 -0.35 -12.78 3.26
CA ASN A 54 -0.80 -14.16 3.31
C ASN A 54 -1.97 -14.40 4.29
N ALA A 55 -2.58 -13.34 4.83
CA ALA A 55 -3.73 -13.45 5.71
C ALA A 55 -4.95 -14.06 4.98
N PRO A 56 -5.94 -14.62 5.71
CA PRO A 56 -7.12 -15.23 5.11
C PRO A 56 -7.81 -14.28 4.14
N LYS A 57 -8.28 -14.82 3.00
CA LYS A 57 -8.90 -14.00 1.95
C LYS A 57 -10.14 -13.27 2.47
N GLU A 58 -10.91 -13.94 3.31
CA GLU A 58 -12.12 -13.43 3.95
C GLU A 58 -11.81 -12.16 4.76
N TRP A 59 -10.71 -12.19 5.52
CA TRP A 59 -10.23 -11.02 6.27
C TRP A 59 -9.82 -9.88 5.34
N LEU A 60 -9.03 -10.16 4.30
CA LEU A 60 -8.58 -9.13 3.35
C LEU A 60 -9.77 -8.50 2.58
N ASP A 61 -10.81 -9.29 2.30
CA ASP A 61 -12.02 -8.81 1.64
C ASP A 61 -12.84 -7.91 2.58
N ILE A 62 -13.05 -8.29 3.84
CA ILE A 62 -13.69 -7.44 4.87
C ILE A 62 -12.89 -6.15 5.07
N TYR A 63 -11.56 -6.26 5.24
CA TYR A 63 -10.67 -5.12 5.44
C TYR A 63 -10.82 -4.07 4.32
N ARG A 64 -10.94 -4.53 3.07
CA ARG A 64 -11.15 -3.66 1.90
C ARG A 64 -12.55 -3.06 1.87
N GLN A 65 -13.60 -3.86 2.14
CA GLN A 65 -15.00 -3.44 2.08
C GLN A 65 -15.33 -2.38 3.14
N GLU A 66 -14.84 -2.59 4.36
CA GLU A 66 -15.08 -1.70 5.50
C GLU A 66 -14.10 -0.51 5.57
N HIS A 67 -13.18 -0.40 4.60
CA HIS A 67 -12.14 0.64 4.54
C HIS A 67 -11.31 0.73 5.84
N PHE A 68 -10.92 -0.44 6.36
CA PHE A 68 -10.14 -0.54 7.60
C PHE A 68 -8.76 0.12 7.49
N ASP A 69 -8.22 0.29 6.27
CA ASP A 69 -6.99 1.05 6.03
C ASP A 69 -6.99 2.47 6.64
N ARG A 70 -8.17 3.06 6.83
CA ARG A 70 -8.35 4.42 7.38
C ARG A 70 -8.37 4.49 8.90
N ILE A 71 -8.70 3.38 9.55
CA ILE A 71 -8.88 3.29 11.00
C ILE A 71 -7.98 2.23 11.64
N ASP A 72 -7.11 1.59 10.86
CA ASP A 72 -6.20 0.55 11.32
C ASP A 72 -5.29 1.12 12.42
N PRO A 73 -5.37 0.61 13.66
CA PRO A 73 -4.57 1.10 14.78
C PRO A 73 -3.08 0.84 14.57
N VAL A 74 -2.70 -0.22 13.86
CA VAL A 74 -1.31 -0.54 13.54
C VAL A 74 -0.74 0.51 12.58
N LEU A 75 -1.49 0.87 11.54
CA LEU A 75 -1.06 1.92 10.60
C LEU A 75 -1.06 3.30 11.25
N THR A 76 -2.01 3.58 12.13
CA THR A 76 -2.03 4.82 12.92
C THR A 76 -0.78 4.94 13.79
N HIS A 77 -0.48 3.91 14.59
CA HIS A 77 0.69 3.90 15.47
C HIS A 77 2.01 3.90 14.70
N ALA A 78 2.07 3.19 13.56
CA ALA A 78 3.22 3.19 12.67
C ALA A 78 3.54 4.60 12.15
N ARG A 79 2.52 5.37 11.77
CA ARG A 79 2.66 6.76 11.32
C ARG A 79 3.18 7.68 12.42
N GLU A 80 2.69 7.51 13.65
CA GLU A 80 3.05 8.36 14.79
C GLU A 80 4.46 8.06 15.31
N LYS A 81 4.80 6.79 15.44
CA LYS A 81 6.05 6.36 16.09
C LYS A 81 7.24 6.29 15.15
N MET A 82 7.01 5.90 13.88
CA MET A 82 8.06 5.70 12.87
C MET A 82 9.29 4.91 13.35
N ALA A 83 9.07 3.96 14.26
CA ALA A 83 10.07 3.04 14.79
C ALA A 83 9.39 1.68 15.04
N PRO A 84 10.13 0.55 15.02
CA PRO A 84 9.50 -0.75 15.17
C PRO A 84 8.88 -0.92 16.56
N PHE A 85 7.75 -1.62 16.61
CA PHE A 85 6.99 -1.79 17.84
C PHE A 85 6.26 -3.13 17.89
N VAL A 86 5.96 -3.55 19.11
CA VAL A 86 5.08 -4.67 19.44
C VAL A 86 3.69 -4.12 19.76
N PHE A 87 2.63 -4.81 19.37
CA PHE A 87 1.25 -4.45 19.71
C PHE A 87 0.42 -5.70 20.04
N ASP A 88 -0.64 -5.50 20.83
CA ASP A 88 -1.69 -6.49 21.09
C ASP A 88 -3.07 -5.83 20.99
N PHE A 89 -4.03 -6.57 20.45
CA PHE A 89 -5.40 -6.10 20.28
C PHE A 89 -6.31 -6.49 21.46
N GLU A 90 -5.83 -7.31 22.39
CA GLU A 90 -6.67 -7.87 23.44
C GLU A 90 -7.23 -6.78 24.38
N HIS A 91 -6.40 -5.79 24.72
CA HIS A 91 -6.81 -4.67 25.57
C HIS A 91 -7.47 -3.54 24.79
N GLU A 92 -6.95 -3.25 23.60
CA GLU A 92 -7.46 -2.18 22.74
C GLU A 92 -8.89 -2.49 22.25
N GLY A 93 -9.15 -3.74 21.84
CA GLY A 93 -10.47 -4.17 21.38
C GLY A 93 -11.57 -4.09 22.44
N LYS A 94 -11.23 -4.31 23.71
CA LYS A 94 -12.20 -4.26 24.83
C LYS A 94 -12.69 -2.84 25.13
N THR A 95 -11.89 -1.82 24.81
CA THR A 95 -12.22 -0.40 25.09
C THR A 95 -12.64 0.39 23.84
N ALA A 96 -12.48 -0.22 22.66
CA ALA A 96 -12.78 0.40 21.38
C ALA A 96 -14.27 0.70 21.20
N ARG A 97 -14.56 1.89 20.65
CA ARG A 97 -15.89 2.27 20.17
C ARG A 97 -16.00 1.98 18.68
N ARG A 98 -17.23 1.90 18.15
CA ARG A 98 -17.45 1.85 16.70
C ARG A 98 -16.81 3.09 16.03
N PRO A 99 -16.10 2.95 14.90
CA PRO A 99 -15.99 1.74 14.07
C PRO A 99 -14.87 0.75 14.47
N HIS A 100 -13.94 1.12 15.35
CA HIS A 100 -12.79 0.28 15.72
C HIS A 100 -13.18 -1.06 16.35
N GLN A 101 -14.33 -1.14 17.04
CA GLN A 101 -14.84 -2.39 17.59
C GLN A 101 -15.00 -3.48 16.50
N THR A 102 -15.51 -3.11 15.32
CA THR A 102 -15.71 -4.04 14.19
C THR A 102 -14.37 -4.51 13.63
N PHE A 103 -13.38 -3.61 13.56
CA PHE A 103 -12.03 -3.97 13.17
C PHE A 103 -11.45 -5.06 14.08
N TYR A 104 -11.48 -4.84 15.40
CA TYR A 104 -10.90 -5.77 16.36
C TYR A 104 -11.62 -7.12 16.40
N SER A 105 -12.96 -7.14 16.30
CA SER A 105 -13.71 -8.40 16.25
C SER A 105 -13.39 -9.20 14.99
N SER A 106 -13.34 -8.55 13.82
CA SER A 106 -13.02 -9.24 12.58
C SER A 106 -11.56 -9.70 12.52
N ALA A 107 -10.63 -8.96 13.15
CA ALA A 107 -9.24 -9.37 13.27
C ALA A 107 -9.12 -10.61 14.16
N ASP A 108 -9.82 -10.65 15.30
CA ASP A 108 -9.83 -11.80 16.21
C ASP A 108 -10.40 -13.06 15.54
N GLU A 109 -11.51 -12.93 14.80
CA GLU A 109 -12.09 -14.03 14.02
C GLU A 109 -11.12 -14.59 12.97
N ALA A 110 -10.25 -13.74 12.41
CA ALA A 110 -9.21 -14.14 11.47
C ALA A 110 -7.94 -14.70 12.16
N GLY A 111 -7.89 -14.73 13.49
CA GLY A 111 -6.71 -15.17 14.26
C GLY A 111 -5.62 -14.10 14.40
N ILE A 112 -5.91 -12.84 14.08
CA ILE A 112 -4.98 -11.72 14.18
C ILE A 112 -5.18 -11.02 15.53
N ARG A 113 -4.32 -11.32 16.51
CA ARG A 113 -4.47 -10.85 17.89
C ARG A 113 -3.35 -9.96 18.39
N ALA A 114 -2.12 -10.23 17.95
CA ALA A 114 -0.95 -9.47 18.33
C ALA A 114 0.09 -9.53 17.22
N GLY A 115 1.12 -8.68 17.30
CA GLY A 115 2.14 -8.67 16.27
C GLY A 115 3.30 -7.73 16.54
N ILE A 116 4.19 -7.69 15.56
CA ILE A 116 5.23 -6.67 15.43
C ILE A 116 5.00 -5.89 14.16
N CYS A 117 5.27 -4.59 14.18
CA CYS A 117 5.20 -3.71 13.02
C CYS A 117 6.47 -2.90 12.92
N MET A 118 7.01 -2.82 11.71
CA MET A 118 8.25 -2.11 11.39
C MET A 118 7.97 -1.13 10.25
N PRO A 119 7.79 0.16 10.56
CA PRO A 119 7.59 1.20 9.55
C PRO A 119 8.91 1.79 9.04
N VAL A 120 8.90 2.23 7.79
CA VAL A 120 9.95 3.05 7.16
C VAL A 120 9.34 4.15 6.32
N MET A 121 10.00 5.30 6.25
CA MET A 121 9.55 6.39 5.40
C MET A 121 9.83 6.06 3.93
N ALA A 122 8.85 6.27 3.06
CA ALA A 122 9.00 6.13 1.62
C ALA A 122 9.00 7.52 0.93
N PRO A 123 9.65 7.68 -0.23
CA PRO A 123 9.60 8.93 -1.00
C PRO A 123 8.21 9.21 -1.57
N PHE A 124 7.74 10.46 -1.48
CA PHE A 124 6.57 11.02 -2.21
C PHE A 124 5.22 10.28 -2.05
N SER A 125 5.10 9.38 -1.09
CA SER A 125 3.91 8.61 -0.74
C SER A 125 4.16 8.09 0.67
N ASP A 126 3.12 7.95 1.49
CA ASP A 126 3.24 7.63 2.91
C ASP A 126 4.17 6.43 3.24
N PHE A 127 4.44 6.25 4.52
CA PHE A 127 5.34 5.21 5.03
C PHE A 127 4.96 3.79 4.56
N PHE A 128 5.96 2.93 4.51
CA PHE A 128 5.85 1.52 4.17
C PHE A 128 5.99 0.70 5.46
N THR A 129 5.20 -0.36 5.61
CA THR A 129 5.29 -1.25 6.78
C THR A 129 5.50 -2.70 6.38
N LEU A 130 6.29 -3.39 7.21
CA LEU A 130 6.22 -4.83 7.35
C LEU A 130 5.66 -5.14 8.74
N SER A 131 4.53 -5.83 8.79
CA SER A 131 3.89 -6.29 10.02
C SER A 131 3.78 -7.81 10.01
N LEU A 132 4.11 -8.45 11.13
CA LEU A 132 3.92 -9.89 11.34
C LEU A 132 2.89 -10.08 12.47
N PHE A 133 1.93 -10.96 12.26
CA PHE A 133 0.80 -11.17 13.16
C PHE A 133 0.74 -12.61 13.66
N SER A 134 0.23 -12.78 14.87
CA SER A 134 -0.04 -14.08 15.44
C SER A 134 -1.30 -14.08 16.31
N GLY A 135 -1.88 -15.26 16.49
CA GLY A 135 -2.87 -15.55 17.52
C GLY A 135 -2.28 -15.68 18.94
N ASP A 136 -0.97 -15.92 19.07
CA ASP A 136 -0.26 -15.97 20.37
C ASP A 136 0.18 -14.55 20.79
N VAL A 137 -0.51 -13.99 21.80
CA VAL A 137 -0.22 -12.65 22.33
C VAL A 137 1.15 -12.56 23.00
N ALA A 138 1.70 -13.68 23.49
CA ALA A 138 3.00 -13.71 24.13
C ALA A 138 4.17 -13.81 23.14
N LEU A 139 3.93 -14.25 21.90
CA LEU A 139 4.98 -14.44 20.89
C LEU A 139 5.69 -13.11 20.54
N PRO A 140 5.00 -12.01 20.17
CA PRO A 140 5.65 -10.76 19.78
C PRO A 140 6.59 -10.18 20.86
N GLN A 141 6.25 -10.39 22.14
CA GLN A 141 7.02 -9.89 23.28
C GLN A 141 8.40 -10.55 23.40
N LYS A 142 8.61 -11.70 22.76
CA LYS A 142 9.91 -12.41 22.72
C LYS A 142 10.92 -11.73 21.77
N TYR A 143 10.47 -10.81 20.91
CA TYR A 143 11.30 -10.18 19.90
C TYR A 143 11.85 -8.84 20.34
N GLN A 144 13.18 -8.72 20.36
CA GLN A 144 13.86 -7.44 20.60
C GLN A 144 14.14 -6.72 19.28
N LEU A 145 13.26 -5.79 18.92
CA LEU A 145 13.33 -5.06 17.66
C LEU A 145 14.46 -4.01 17.68
N GLN A 146 15.37 -4.07 16.71
CA GLN A 146 16.43 -3.07 16.54
C GLN A 146 16.01 -2.02 15.49
N PRO A 147 15.80 -0.75 15.87
CA PRO A 147 15.28 0.27 14.96
C PRO A 147 16.07 0.42 13.66
N VAL A 148 17.39 0.55 13.75
CA VAL A 148 18.26 0.77 12.59
C VAL A 148 18.25 -0.44 11.64
N LEU A 149 18.38 -1.64 12.19
CA LEU A 149 18.41 -2.86 11.38
C LEU A 149 17.04 -3.17 10.76
N SER A 150 15.96 -2.90 11.49
CA SER A 150 14.58 -3.03 10.99
C SER A 150 14.34 -2.07 9.85
N ALA A 151 14.73 -0.80 10.01
CA ALA A 151 14.58 0.21 8.97
C ALA A 151 15.36 -0.14 7.69
N ASN A 152 16.58 -0.67 7.83
CA ASN A 152 17.36 -1.13 6.68
C ASN A 152 16.66 -2.29 5.97
N ALA A 153 16.29 -3.34 6.70
CA ALA A 153 15.66 -4.53 6.12
C ALA A 153 14.33 -4.20 5.42
N VAL A 154 13.48 -3.40 6.07
CA VAL A 154 12.18 -3.00 5.53
C VAL A 154 12.34 -1.99 4.38
N GLY A 155 13.35 -1.12 4.42
CA GLY A 155 13.67 -0.21 3.31
C GLY A 155 14.12 -0.94 2.04
N LEU A 156 14.94 -1.99 2.18
CA LEU A 156 15.32 -2.86 1.05
C LEU A 156 14.11 -3.64 0.51
N LEU A 157 13.27 -4.17 1.40
CA LEU A 157 12.03 -4.83 1.00
C LEU A 157 11.11 -3.89 0.22
N HIS A 158 10.96 -2.64 0.66
CA HIS A 158 10.19 -1.62 -0.04
C HIS A 158 10.67 -1.42 -1.49
N MET A 159 11.98 -1.29 -1.71
CA MET A 159 12.53 -1.16 -3.07
C MET A 159 12.24 -2.38 -3.94
N CYS A 160 12.32 -3.60 -3.37
CA CYS A 160 11.96 -4.82 -4.08
C CYS A 160 10.48 -4.83 -4.47
N VAL A 161 9.59 -4.51 -3.53
CA VAL A 161 8.14 -4.47 -3.77
C VAL A 161 7.79 -3.43 -4.84
N GLU A 162 8.26 -2.18 -4.72
CA GLU A 162 8.00 -1.14 -5.73
C GLU A 162 8.51 -1.52 -7.13
N ALA A 163 9.70 -2.14 -7.23
CA ALA A 163 10.23 -2.61 -8.52
C ALA A 163 9.32 -3.68 -9.15
N THR A 164 8.80 -4.60 -8.34
CA THR A 164 7.88 -5.66 -8.81
C THR A 164 6.49 -5.12 -9.13
N GLU A 165 5.98 -4.16 -8.36
CA GLU A 165 4.71 -3.51 -8.64
C GLU A 165 4.77 -2.70 -9.93
N ALA A 166 5.84 -1.91 -10.15
CA ALA A 166 6.06 -1.17 -11.40
C ALA A 166 6.06 -2.08 -12.64
N ALA A 167 6.64 -3.28 -12.51
CA ALA A 167 6.58 -4.32 -13.54
C ALA A 167 5.16 -4.89 -13.70
N SER A 168 4.42 -5.03 -12.60
CA SER A 168 3.09 -5.66 -12.52
C SER A 168 1.91 -4.71 -12.72
N ILE A 169 2.10 -3.40 -12.93
CA ILE A 169 1.01 -2.44 -13.20
C ILE A 169 0.28 -2.88 -14.48
N ARG A 170 -0.73 -3.73 -14.31
CA ARG A 170 -1.97 -3.73 -15.07
C ARG A 170 -2.77 -2.59 -14.48
N ALA A 171 -3.15 -1.64 -15.33
CA ALA A 171 -3.98 -0.52 -14.94
C ALA A 171 -5.15 -1.04 -14.06
N PRO A 172 -5.54 -0.33 -12.99
CA PRO A 172 -6.91 -0.48 -12.49
C PRO A 172 -7.86 -0.34 -13.68
N ALA A 173 -9.07 -0.90 -13.60
CA ALA A 173 -10.09 -0.75 -14.65
C ALA A 173 -10.62 0.70 -14.76
N ILE A 174 -9.72 1.69 -14.74
CA ILE A 174 -9.96 3.06 -15.11
C ILE A 174 -10.01 3.08 -16.62
N GLU A 175 -11.20 2.77 -17.15
CA GLU A 175 -11.47 2.88 -18.57
C GLU A 175 -11.63 4.35 -18.93
N LEU A 176 -10.60 4.92 -19.57
CA LEU A 176 -10.72 6.17 -20.29
C LEU A 176 -11.38 5.90 -21.64
N THR A 177 -12.38 6.71 -22.01
CA THR A 177 -12.91 6.67 -23.38
C THR A 177 -11.81 7.07 -24.36
N ALA A 178 -11.89 6.66 -25.64
CA ALA A 178 -10.91 7.06 -26.66
C ALA A 178 -10.66 8.59 -26.70
N ARG A 179 -11.71 9.40 -26.57
CA ARG A 179 -11.60 10.87 -26.51
C ARG A 179 -10.90 11.37 -25.26
N GLN A 180 -11.12 10.74 -24.11
CA GLN A 180 -10.42 11.07 -22.86
C GLN A 180 -8.94 10.74 -22.98
N SER A 181 -8.58 9.57 -23.55
CA SER A 181 -7.18 9.18 -23.72
C SER A 181 -6.41 10.12 -24.64
N ILE A 182 -7.02 10.54 -25.76
CA ILE A 182 -6.39 11.47 -26.70
C ILE A 182 -6.19 12.86 -26.06
N VAL A 183 -7.22 13.40 -25.41
CA VAL A 183 -7.12 14.69 -24.69
C VAL A 183 -6.05 14.63 -23.60
N LEU A 184 -5.98 13.52 -22.84
CA LEU A 184 -4.98 13.33 -21.80
C LEU A 184 -3.57 13.20 -22.38
N LYS A 185 -3.41 12.49 -23.50
CA LYS A 185 -2.12 12.32 -24.17
C LYS A 185 -1.56 13.66 -24.63
N TRP A 186 -2.35 14.45 -25.35
CA TRP A 186 -1.91 15.79 -25.78
C TRP A 186 -1.58 16.72 -24.61
N ALA A 187 -2.37 16.65 -23.53
CA ALA A 187 -2.08 17.43 -22.33
C ALA A 187 -0.78 16.99 -21.65
N ALA A 188 -0.42 15.68 -21.70
CA ALA A 188 0.85 15.16 -21.21
C ALA A 188 2.04 15.60 -22.08
N GLU A 189 1.84 15.76 -23.39
CA GLU A 189 2.80 16.38 -24.32
C GLU A 189 2.88 17.92 -24.17
N GLY A 190 2.22 18.49 -23.15
CA GLY A 190 2.29 19.92 -22.82
C GLY A 190 1.38 20.83 -23.64
N LYS A 191 0.41 20.29 -24.38
CA LYS A 191 -0.55 21.10 -25.14
C LYS A 191 -1.59 21.76 -24.24
N THR A 192 -1.90 23.00 -24.56
CA THR A 192 -2.98 23.76 -23.92
C THR A 192 -4.35 23.27 -24.37
N THR A 193 -5.39 23.53 -23.58
CA THR A 193 -6.78 23.19 -23.93
C THR A 193 -7.20 23.76 -25.30
N GLN A 194 -6.68 24.93 -25.68
CA GLN A 194 -6.95 25.57 -26.97
C GLN A 194 -6.28 24.84 -28.13
N GLU A 195 -5.02 24.44 -27.98
CA GLU A 195 -4.32 23.65 -28.99
C GLU A 195 -4.95 22.27 -29.16
N ILE A 196 -5.34 21.61 -28.07
CA ILE A 196 -6.03 20.31 -28.10
C ILE A 196 -7.36 20.43 -28.84
N ALA A 197 -8.12 21.50 -28.58
CA ALA A 197 -9.39 21.76 -29.26
C ALA A 197 -9.19 21.86 -30.78
N LEU A 198 -8.13 22.55 -31.22
CA LEU A 198 -7.78 22.65 -32.64
C LEU A 198 -7.32 21.31 -33.22
N LEU A 199 -6.43 20.59 -32.53
CA LEU A 199 -5.88 19.31 -33.00
C LEU A 199 -6.95 18.23 -33.15
N GLU A 200 -7.91 18.18 -32.22
CA GLU A 200 -8.93 17.12 -32.17
C GLU A 200 -10.29 17.52 -32.76
N ASN A 201 -10.36 18.71 -33.37
CA ASN A 201 -11.59 19.31 -33.89
C ASN A 201 -12.74 19.32 -32.85
N MET A 202 -12.44 19.85 -31.67
CA MET A 202 -13.34 19.96 -30.53
C MET A 202 -13.49 21.42 -30.10
N THR A 203 -14.51 21.75 -29.32
CA THR A 203 -14.57 23.08 -28.68
C THR A 203 -13.72 23.10 -27.42
N HIS A 204 -13.23 24.28 -27.04
CA HIS A 204 -12.52 24.48 -25.77
C HIS A 204 -13.33 24.00 -24.54
N HIS A 205 -14.66 24.14 -24.61
CA HIS A 205 -15.56 23.64 -23.56
C HIS A 205 -15.57 22.11 -23.50
N THR A 206 -15.62 21.43 -24.65
CA THR A 206 -15.60 19.97 -24.73
C THR A 206 -14.30 19.39 -24.19
N VAL A 207 -13.14 20.00 -24.51
CA VAL A 207 -11.84 19.55 -23.98
C VAL A 207 -11.80 19.70 -22.45
N ASN A 208 -12.27 20.83 -21.90
CA ASN A 208 -12.36 21.03 -20.45
C ASN A 208 -13.31 20.03 -19.78
N PHE A 209 -14.43 19.68 -20.43
CA PHE A 209 -15.35 18.66 -19.95
C PHE A 209 -14.67 17.28 -19.85
N HIS A 210 -13.93 16.86 -20.88
CA HIS A 210 -13.17 15.62 -20.81
C HIS A 210 -12.10 15.67 -19.73
N MET A 211 -11.34 16.77 -19.62
CA MET A 211 -10.31 16.93 -18.59
C MET A 211 -10.87 16.85 -17.17
N LYS A 212 -12.05 17.45 -16.92
CA LYS A 212 -12.77 17.34 -15.64
C LYS A 212 -13.14 15.88 -15.33
N ASN A 213 -13.68 15.15 -16.29
CA ASN A 213 -14.06 13.75 -16.12
C ASN A 213 -12.84 12.84 -15.89
N ILE A 214 -11.73 13.10 -16.58
CA ILE A 214 -10.46 12.40 -16.38
C ILE A 214 -9.98 12.60 -14.94
N ARG A 215 -9.95 13.85 -14.47
CA ARG A 215 -9.58 14.19 -13.08
C ARG A 215 -10.47 13.52 -12.05
N GLN A 216 -11.78 13.45 -12.30
CA GLN A 216 -12.73 12.77 -11.42
C GLN A 216 -12.47 11.25 -11.38
N LYS A 217 -12.24 10.61 -12.52
CA LYS A 217 -11.91 9.18 -12.61
C LYS A 217 -10.59 8.85 -11.92
N LEU A 218 -9.58 9.70 -12.10
CA LEU A 218 -8.25 9.54 -11.52
C LEU A 218 -8.13 10.09 -10.09
N LYS A 219 -9.18 10.75 -9.57
CA LYS A 219 -9.20 11.44 -8.27
C LYS A 219 -8.05 12.43 -8.10
N THR A 220 -7.72 13.16 -9.17
CA THR A 220 -6.64 14.15 -9.20
C THR A 220 -7.18 15.58 -9.28
N VAL A 221 -6.39 16.55 -8.83
CA VAL A 221 -6.79 17.96 -8.77
C VAL A 221 -6.13 18.77 -9.90
N THR A 222 -4.83 18.54 -10.14
CA THR A 222 -4.02 19.32 -11.09
C THR A 222 -3.67 18.52 -12.34
N LEU A 223 -3.40 19.20 -13.45
CA LEU A 223 -2.96 18.54 -14.68
C LEU A 223 -1.66 17.74 -14.48
N PRO A 224 -0.59 18.27 -13.84
CA PRO A 224 0.63 17.49 -13.58
C PRO A 224 0.39 16.22 -12.77
N GLN A 225 -0.47 16.29 -11.74
CA GLN A 225 -0.84 15.10 -10.96
C GLN A 225 -1.58 14.08 -11.83
N THR A 226 -2.47 14.56 -12.71
CA THR A 226 -3.27 13.73 -13.61
C THR A 226 -2.38 13.01 -14.62
N THR A 227 -1.44 13.71 -15.24
CA THR A 227 -0.54 13.12 -16.25
C THR A 227 0.45 12.16 -15.60
N ALA A 228 1.06 12.55 -14.47
CA ALA A 228 1.97 11.67 -13.73
C ALA A 228 1.30 10.36 -13.29
N LEU A 229 0.09 10.44 -12.74
CA LEU A 229 -0.67 9.25 -12.34
C LEU A 229 -1.05 8.40 -13.55
N ALA A 230 -1.52 9.03 -14.64
CA ALA A 230 -1.89 8.31 -15.85
C ALA A 230 -0.71 7.56 -16.50
N THR A 231 0.49 8.16 -16.51
CA THR A 231 1.73 7.50 -16.95
C THR A 231 2.12 6.35 -16.01
N LYS A 232 2.06 6.56 -14.68
CA LYS A 232 2.34 5.49 -13.70
C LYS A 232 1.39 4.30 -13.90
N LEU A 233 0.12 4.56 -14.21
CA LEU A 233 -0.89 3.54 -14.47
C LEU A 233 -0.88 2.98 -15.90
N LYS A 234 0.06 3.40 -16.77
CA LYS A 234 0.16 3.00 -18.18
C LYS A 234 -1.12 3.27 -18.99
N LEU A 235 -1.81 4.37 -18.69
CA LEU A 235 -2.99 4.83 -19.43
C LEU A 235 -2.63 5.70 -20.65
N ILE A 236 -1.44 6.30 -20.66
CA ILE A 236 -0.85 7.13 -21.74
C ILE A 236 0.67 7.00 -21.81
#